data_AF-A0A968U572-F1
#
_entry.id   AF-A0A968U572-F1
#
_cell.length_a   1.000
_cell.length_b   1.000
_cell.length_c   1.000
_cell.angle_alpha   90.00
_cell.angle_beta   90.00
_cell.angle_gamma   90.00
#
_symmetry.space_group_name_H-M   'P 1'
#
loop_
_entity.id
_entity.type
_entity.pdbx_description
1 polymer ?
#
loop_
_entity_poly.entity_id
_entity_poly.type
_entity_poly.pdbx_seq_one_letter_code
_entity_poly.pdbx_strand_id
1 'polypeptide(L)'
;MKTRLSKFRAAATTAALSVAIAVAAPAEASTLTQKELFFGRNITNGGQVSEEDFETFVDTVITPRFPAGLTIFDSEGQFLSSTGALIEEPAKVVSLFVEDTPEAETAINEIVTAYVNQFSQESVLQTTNEDELKVGFGAGENLIENDLVPEFIQTDLFFGRNIPSGGEVSETQFQAFLDEEITPRFPAGLTVFDADGQFQDSAGTIVEEQSKVVRLLLEDTVENEAAIDEIINAYIREFNQESVLLAVNEEIAVGFGAGEDIIDNDPIPEFVQTDLFFGRNIPGGGEVSEEQFQAFLDLEITPRFSAGLTVFDADGQFQDSTGTIIEEQSKVVRLLLEDTAENEASLDEIIIAYTQRFNQESVLIVVDEEIEVAFDAELPADIPEPAAGLGLLAIAILGTGTILRKTPTPTLKR
;
A
#
# COMPACT_ATOMS: atom_id res chain seq x y z
N MET A 1 -64.87 45.95 44.04
CA MET A 1 -63.73 45.51 44.87
C MET A 1 -62.48 45.50 44.00
N LYS A 2 -61.37 45.99 44.54
CA LYS A 2 -60.13 46.39 43.85
C LYS A 2 -59.40 45.20 43.22
N THR A 3 -58.89 45.33 41.99
CA THR A 3 -57.47 45.03 41.69
C THR A 3 -57.00 45.79 40.44
N ARG A 4 -55.87 46.48 40.55
CA ARG A 4 -55.11 47.13 39.47
C ARG A 4 -54.32 46.07 38.69
N LEU A 5 -53.94 46.35 37.43
CA LEU A 5 -52.58 46.22 36.85
C LEU A 5 -52.65 46.75 35.40
N SER A 6 -52.17 47.95 35.12
CA SER A 6 -50.83 48.30 34.57
C SER A 6 -50.66 47.98 33.08
N LYS A 7 -50.63 49.05 32.27
CA LYS A 7 -50.24 49.10 30.86
C LYS A 7 -48.75 48.81 30.69
N PHE A 8 -48.36 48.05 29.67
CA PHE A 8 -47.08 48.24 28.98
C PHE A 8 -47.24 48.04 27.47
N ARG A 9 -46.54 48.91 26.72
CA ARG A 9 -46.53 49.04 25.27
C ARG A 9 -45.80 47.86 24.63
N ALA A 10 -46.37 47.28 23.57
CA ALA A 10 -45.61 46.45 22.63
C ALA A 10 -45.16 47.33 21.46
N ALA A 11 -43.85 47.54 21.35
CA ALA A 11 -43.22 48.03 20.13
C ALA A 11 -43.13 46.87 19.15
N ALA A 12 -43.65 47.06 17.93
CA ALA A 12 -43.49 46.09 16.85
C ALA A 12 -42.09 46.26 16.26
N THR A 13 -41.19 45.33 16.58
CA THR A 13 -39.89 45.21 15.92
C THR A 13 -40.06 44.29 14.72
N THR A 14 -40.01 44.86 13.52
CA THR A 14 -40.00 44.11 12.26
C THR A 14 -38.61 43.47 12.11
N ALA A 15 -38.49 42.17 12.41
CA ALA A 15 -37.30 41.40 12.09
C ALA A 15 -37.34 41.03 10.60
N ALA A 16 -36.42 41.57 9.81
CA ALA A 16 -36.19 41.12 8.45
C ALA A 16 -35.53 39.73 8.52
N LEU A 17 -36.23 38.71 8.02
CA LEU A 17 -35.70 37.36 7.88
C LEU A 17 -34.85 37.32 6.60
N SER A 18 -33.53 37.47 6.75
CA SER A 18 -32.59 37.14 5.68
C SER A 18 -32.56 35.61 5.54
N VAL A 19 -33.14 35.09 4.47
CA VAL A 19 -32.96 33.69 4.07
C VAL A 19 -31.54 33.59 3.49
N ALA A 20 -30.60 33.10 4.30
CA ALA A 20 -29.34 32.59 3.78
C ALA A 20 -29.65 31.27 3.08
N ILE A 21 -29.56 31.24 1.75
CA ILE A 21 -29.45 29.99 1.01
C ILE A 21 -28.05 29.48 1.36
N ALA A 22 -27.98 28.48 2.23
CA ALA A 22 -26.78 27.67 2.36
C ALA A 22 -26.62 26.95 1.02
N VAL A 23 -25.72 27.45 0.17
CA VAL A 23 -25.14 26.62 -0.87
C VAL A 23 -24.39 25.54 -0.11
N ALA A 24 -24.89 24.30 -0.18
CA ALA A 24 -24.10 23.16 0.28
C ALA A 24 -22.76 23.26 -0.45
N ALA A 25 -21.66 23.29 0.33
CA ALA A 25 -20.37 23.01 -0.25
C ALA A 25 -20.48 21.69 -1.05
N PRO A 26 -19.78 21.54 -2.18
CA PRO A 26 -19.64 20.20 -2.75
C PRO A 26 -19.21 19.27 -1.61
N ALA A 27 -19.81 18.08 -1.53
CA ALA A 27 -19.24 17.04 -0.70
C ALA A 27 -17.78 16.92 -1.16
N GLU A 28 -16.83 17.26 -0.28
CA GLU A 28 -15.44 16.98 -0.58
C GLU A 28 -15.38 15.48 -0.85
N ALA A 29 -14.76 15.11 -1.98
CA ALA A 29 -14.59 13.72 -2.33
C ALA A 29 -13.93 13.04 -1.11
N SER A 30 -14.47 11.90 -0.69
CA SER A 30 -13.83 11.13 0.36
C SER A 30 -12.43 10.76 -0.12
N THR A 31 -11.40 11.23 0.57
CA THR A 31 -10.01 10.89 0.29
C THR A 31 -9.77 9.51 0.89
N LEU A 32 -9.76 8.49 0.04
CA LEU A 32 -9.36 7.15 0.44
C LEU A 32 -7.83 7.15 0.59
N THR A 33 -7.34 6.50 1.63
CA THR A 33 -5.92 6.18 1.81
C THR A 33 -5.72 4.68 1.64
N GLN A 34 -4.51 4.29 1.23
CA GLN A 34 -4.12 2.88 1.19
C GLN A 34 -3.44 2.53 2.50
N LYS A 35 -4.05 1.61 3.25
CA LYS A 35 -3.46 1.05 4.46
C LYS A 35 -3.00 -0.36 4.17
N GLU A 36 -1.72 -0.66 4.39
CA GLU A 36 -1.21 -2.03 4.32
C GLU A 36 -0.81 -2.52 5.72
N LEU A 37 -1.26 -3.71 6.07
CA LEU A 37 -0.96 -4.37 7.35
C LEU A 37 -0.14 -5.62 7.08
N PHE A 38 1.07 -5.67 7.64
CA PHE A 38 2.06 -6.73 7.43
C PHE A 38 2.04 -7.69 8.62
N PHE A 39 1.48 -8.87 8.41
CA PHE A 39 1.29 -9.89 9.43
C PHE A 39 2.38 -10.96 9.33
N GLY A 40 3.41 -10.86 10.17
CA GLY A 40 4.36 -11.96 10.41
C GLY A 40 3.63 -13.18 10.95
N ARG A 41 3.99 -14.38 10.47
CA ARG A 41 3.27 -15.62 10.79
C ARG A 41 4.04 -16.56 11.69
N ASN A 42 5.32 -16.32 11.97
CA ASN A 42 6.05 -17.16 12.90
C ASN A 42 5.58 -16.89 14.34
N ILE A 43 5.26 -17.95 15.09
CA ILE A 43 4.78 -17.81 16.47
C ILE A 43 5.96 -17.94 17.44
N THR A 44 6.10 -16.99 18.36
CA THR A 44 7.20 -16.86 19.34
C THR A 44 7.54 -18.15 20.12
N ASN A 45 6.57 -19.06 20.33
CA ASN A 45 6.77 -20.33 21.06
C ASN A 45 6.85 -21.57 20.15
N GLY A 46 7.02 -21.37 18.85
CA GLY A 46 7.09 -22.39 17.82
C GLY A 46 5.76 -22.61 17.08
N GLY A 47 5.87 -22.91 15.79
CA GLY A 47 4.73 -23.01 14.88
C GLY A 47 4.58 -21.74 14.03
N GLN A 48 3.61 -21.79 13.14
CA GLN A 48 3.26 -20.71 12.23
C GLN A 48 1.74 -20.58 12.26
N VAL A 49 1.23 -19.35 12.15
CA VAL A 49 -0.20 -19.10 11.89
C VAL A 49 -0.55 -19.81 10.58
N SER A 50 -1.38 -20.84 10.61
CA SER A 50 -1.73 -21.62 9.41
C SER A 50 -2.59 -20.81 8.44
N GLU A 51 -2.73 -21.26 7.19
CA GLU A 51 -3.67 -20.61 6.25
C GLU A 51 -5.10 -20.59 6.82
N GLU A 52 -5.56 -21.71 7.37
CA GLU A 52 -6.91 -21.84 7.96
C GLU A 52 -7.11 -20.90 9.17
N ASP A 53 -6.08 -20.76 10.02
CA ASP A 53 -6.15 -19.84 11.16
C ASP A 53 -6.13 -18.37 10.72
N PHE A 54 -5.37 -18.04 9.67
CA PHE A 54 -5.32 -16.68 9.12
C PHE A 54 -6.63 -16.32 8.40
N GLU A 55 -7.17 -17.22 7.58
CA GLU A 55 -8.48 -17.07 6.94
C GLU A 55 -9.57 -16.88 8.00
N THR A 56 -9.58 -17.69 9.06
CA THR A 56 -10.49 -17.50 10.20
C THR A 56 -10.33 -16.13 10.85
N PHE A 57 -9.09 -15.62 10.96
CA PHE A 57 -8.84 -14.28 11.50
C PHE A 57 -9.39 -13.19 10.58
N VAL A 58 -9.17 -13.29 9.28
CA VAL A 58 -9.75 -12.38 8.26
C VAL A 58 -11.27 -12.35 8.37
N ASP A 59 -11.93 -13.51 8.38
CA ASP A 59 -13.38 -13.64 8.42
C ASP A 59 -14.01 -13.06 9.69
N THR A 60 -13.36 -13.26 10.83
CA THR A 60 -13.95 -12.97 12.14
C THR A 60 -13.50 -11.63 12.72
N VAL A 61 -12.39 -11.08 12.25
CA VAL A 61 -11.78 -9.86 12.80
C VAL A 61 -11.70 -8.74 11.76
N ILE A 62 -11.17 -9.00 10.56
CA ILE A 62 -10.93 -7.96 9.56
C ILE A 62 -12.22 -7.64 8.79
N THR A 63 -12.83 -8.64 8.15
CA THR A 63 -14.02 -8.51 7.29
C THR A 63 -15.18 -7.78 7.99
N PRO A 64 -15.51 -8.05 9.27
CA PRO A 64 -16.61 -7.33 9.93
C PRO A 64 -16.33 -5.84 10.15
N ARG A 65 -15.07 -5.41 10.10
CA ARG A 65 -14.62 -4.01 10.23
C ARG A 65 -14.48 -3.33 8.87
N PHE A 66 -14.00 -4.06 7.87
CA PHE A 66 -13.80 -3.58 6.51
C PHE A 66 -14.57 -4.43 5.50
N PRO A 67 -15.92 -4.40 5.54
CA PRO A 67 -16.74 -5.22 4.64
C PRO A 67 -16.68 -4.73 3.19
N ALA A 68 -16.26 -3.48 2.95
CA ALA A 68 -16.16 -2.92 1.60
C ALA A 68 -15.19 -3.74 0.73
N GLY A 69 -14.05 -4.12 1.31
CA GLY A 69 -13.15 -5.10 0.74
C GLY A 69 -11.71 -4.95 1.22
N LEU A 70 -10.90 -5.93 0.83
CA LEU A 70 -9.48 -6.06 1.13
C LEU A 70 -8.81 -6.91 0.05
N THR A 71 -7.50 -6.75 -0.09
CA THR A 71 -6.64 -7.63 -0.90
C THR A 71 -5.55 -8.20 -0.01
N ILE A 72 -5.29 -9.50 -0.14
CA ILE A 72 -4.28 -10.21 0.64
C ILE A 72 -3.19 -10.71 -0.30
N PHE A 73 -1.94 -10.38 0.02
CA PHE A 73 -0.76 -10.88 -0.67
C PHE A 73 0.00 -11.86 0.22
N ASP A 74 0.48 -12.94 -0.38
CA ASP A 74 1.54 -13.77 0.22
C ASP A 74 2.89 -13.05 0.09
N SER A 75 3.67 -13.07 1.17
CA SER A 75 5.00 -12.46 1.20
C SER A 75 5.94 -13.15 2.18
N GLU A 76 7.21 -12.79 2.12
CA GLU A 76 8.23 -13.21 3.08
C GLU A 76 8.86 -11.98 3.75
N GLY A 77 8.97 -12.00 5.07
CA GLY A 77 9.65 -10.98 5.85
C GLY A 77 11.06 -11.42 6.23
N GLN A 78 12.02 -10.49 6.21
CA GLN A 78 13.39 -10.76 6.64
C GLN A 78 14.01 -9.57 7.36
N PHE A 79 14.57 -9.78 8.54
CA PHE A 79 15.16 -8.71 9.36
C PHE A 79 16.26 -9.23 10.30
N LEU A 80 17.07 -8.32 10.86
CA LEU A 80 18.00 -8.65 11.93
C LEU A 80 17.35 -8.38 13.28
N SER A 81 17.26 -9.40 14.13
CA SER A 81 16.87 -9.23 15.53
C SER A 81 17.83 -8.31 16.28
N SER A 82 17.42 -7.86 17.48
CA SER A 82 18.28 -7.09 18.39
C SER A 82 19.62 -7.76 18.77
N THR A 83 19.74 -9.08 18.57
CA THR A 83 20.97 -9.84 18.79
C THR A 83 21.85 -9.97 17.55
N GLY A 84 21.42 -9.40 16.41
CA GLY A 84 22.05 -9.53 15.10
C GLY A 84 21.81 -10.88 14.41
N ALA A 85 20.90 -11.71 14.94
CA ALA A 85 20.48 -12.94 14.28
C ALA A 85 19.50 -12.62 13.16
N LEU A 86 19.74 -13.19 11.97
CA LEU A 86 18.85 -13.15 10.82
C LEU A 86 17.57 -13.92 11.14
N ILE A 87 16.43 -13.28 10.93
CA ILE A 87 15.10 -13.87 11.01
C ILE A 87 14.48 -13.78 9.63
N GLU A 88 13.96 -14.91 9.16
CA GLU A 88 13.16 -15.06 7.96
C GLU A 88 11.81 -15.63 8.39
N GLU A 89 10.72 -15.07 7.86
CA GLU A 89 9.39 -15.57 8.16
C GLU A 89 8.41 -15.43 6.99
N PRO A 90 7.48 -16.39 6.83
CA PRO A 90 6.32 -16.15 5.98
C PRO A 90 5.45 -15.05 6.58
N ALA A 91 4.88 -14.22 5.72
CA ALA A 91 4.03 -13.10 6.07
C ALA A 91 2.79 -13.07 5.16
N LYS A 92 1.79 -12.28 5.58
CA LYS A 92 0.65 -11.88 4.74
C LYS A 92 0.55 -10.37 4.79
N VAL A 93 0.32 -9.73 3.65
CA VAL A 93 0.05 -8.29 3.58
C VAL A 93 -1.41 -8.09 3.25
N VAL A 94 -2.15 -7.42 4.13
CA VAL A 94 -3.55 -7.03 3.86
C VAL A 94 -3.56 -5.58 3.45
N SER A 95 -3.94 -5.31 2.20
CA SER A 95 -4.13 -3.97 1.65
C SER A 95 -5.60 -3.57 1.70
N LEU A 96 -5.86 -2.37 2.20
CA LEU A 96 -7.18 -1.78 2.40
C LEU A 96 -7.22 -0.37 1.80
N PHE A 97 -8.31 -0.04 1.11
CA PHE A 97 -8.63 1.34 0.73
C PHE A 97 -9.70 1.86 1.68
N VAL A 98 -9.35 2.83 2.53
CA VAL A 98 -10.21 3.27 3.64
C VAL A 98 -10.30 4.80 3.70
N GLU A 99 -11.42 5.31 4.18
CA GLU A 99 -11.52 6.76 4.45
C GLU A 99 -10.61 7.11 5.63
N ASP A 100 -9.82 8.18 5.49
CA ASP A 100 -9.01 8.72 6.59
C ASP A 100 -9.93 9.30 7.68
N THR A 101 -10.26 8.44 8.65
CA THR A 101 -11.17 8.75 9.74
C THR A 101 -10.68 8.14 11.04
N PRO A 102 -10.91 8.80 12.19
CA PRO A 102 -10.60 8.21 13.50
C PRO A 102 -11.30 6.87 13.75
N GLU A 103 -12.47 6.64 13.13
CA GLU A 103 -13.19 5.37 13.19
C GLU A 103 -12.44 4.25 12.45
N ALA A 104 -11.94 4.51 11.23
CA ALA A 104 -11.12 3.57 10.48
C ALA A 104 -9.82 3.25 11.24
N GLU A 105 -9.13 4.27 11.75
CA GLU A 105 -7.93 4.11 12.57
C GLU A 105 -8.19 3.28 13.83
N THR A 106 -9.32 3.51 14.52
CA THR A 106 -9.71 2.69 15.67
C THR A 106 -9.91 1.24 15.27
N ALA A 107 -10.56 0.98 14.12
CA ALA A 107 -10.79 -0.36 13.63
C ALA A 107 -9.49 -1.09 13.24
N ILE A 108 -8.54 -0.40 12.60
CA ILE A 108 -7.21 -0.93 12.29
C ILE A 108 -6.45 -1.30 13.57
N ASN A 109 -6.41 -0.38 14.55
CA ASN A 109 -5.76 -0.62 15.83
C ASN A 109 -6.37 -1.83 16.58
N GLU A 110 -7.68 -2.04 16.48
CA GLU A 110 -8.35 -3.22 17.02
C GLU A 110 -7.94 -4.52 16.31
N ILE A 111 -7.74 -4.50 14.98
CA ILE A 111 -7.23 -5.65 14.21
C ILE A 111 -5.82 -6.00 14.66
N VAL A 112 -4.93 -5.00 14.71
CA VAL A 112 -3.54 -5.18 15.14
C VAL A 112 -3.49 -5.76 16.55
N THR A 113 -4.25 -5.17 17.48
CA THR A 113 -4.36 -5.64 18.86
C THR A 113 -4.90 -7.07 18.92
N ALA A 114 -5.88 -7.43 18.10
CA ALA A 114 -6.44 -8.78 18.07
C ALA A 114 -5.41 -9.80 17.57
N TYR A 115 -4.68 -9.49 16.50
CA TYR A 115 -3.66 -10.39 15.93
C TYR A 115 -2.52 -10.64 16.92
N VAL A 116 -1.97 -9.56 17.49
CA VAL A 116 -0.90 -9.61 18.51
C VAL A 116 -1.32 -10.48 19.69
N ASN A 117 -2.53 -10.28 20.22
CA ASN A 117 -3.02 -11.06 21.35
C ASN A 117 -3.34 -12.52 21.00
N GLN A 118 -3.93 -12.77 19.83
CA GLN A 118 -4.37 -14.10 19.42
C GLN A 118 -3.18 -15.01 19.08
N PHE A 119 -2.17 -14.49 18.39
CA PHE A 119 -1.05 -15.27 17.87
C PHE A 119 0.28 -15.00 18.59
N SER A 120 0.28 -14.17 19.64
CA SER A 120 1.47 -13.83 20.43
C SER A 120 2.61 -13.26 19.58
N GLN A 121 2.24 -12.37 18.66
CA GLN A 121 3.17 -11.60 17.84
C GLN A 121 3.74 -10.42 18.61
N GLU A 122 4.88 -9.91 18.16
CA GLU A 122 5.47 -8.70 18.74
C GLU A 122 4.74 -7.45 18.25
N SER A 123 4.45 -7.40 16.95
CA SER A 123 3.88 -6.23 16.27
C SER A 123 3.16 -6.63 14.98
N VAL A 124 2.48 -5.66 14.37
CA VAL A 124 2.03 -5.69 12.97
C VAL A 124 2.51 -4.37 12.37
N LEU A 125 3.36 -4.44 11.35
CA LEU A 125 3.79 -3.24 10.64
C LEU A 125 2.61 -2.70 9.83
N GLN A 126 2.48 -1.40 9.80
CA GLN A 126 1.43 -0.65 9.12
C GLN A 126 2.10 0.41 8.26
N THR A 127 1.66 0.53 7.02
CA THR A 127 1.97 1.67 6.16
C THR A 127 0.69 2.39 5.77
N THR A 128 0.79 3.70 5.63
CA THR A 128 -0.27 4.52 5.05
C THR A 128 0.32 5.31 3.90
N ASN A 129 -0.23 5.11 2.72
CA ASN A 129 -0.08 6.08 1.64
C ASN A 129 -1.23 7.08 1.79
N GLU A 130 -0.87 8.32 2.14
CA GLU A 130 -1.81 9.41 2.41
C GLU A 130 -2.05 10.31 1.19
N ASP A 131 -1.23 10.19 0.14
CA ASP A 131 -1.12 11.21 -0.88
C ASP A 131 -1.54 10.77 -2.27
N GLU A 132 -2.23 11.69 -2.96
CA GLU A 132 -2.80 11.63 -4.31
C GLU A 132 -3.39 10.29 -4.80
N LEU A 133 -3.71 9.39 -3.87
CA LEU A 133 -4.26 8.10 -4.16
C LEU A 133 -5.71 8.22 -4.63
N LYS A 134 -5.95 7.76 -5.84
CA LYS A 134 -7.29 7.74 -6.44
C LYS A 134 -7.70 6.31 -6.73
N VAL A 135 -8.89 5.97 -6.28
CA VAL A 135 -9.43 4.62 -6.36
C VAL A 135 -10.77 4.63 -7.07
N GLY A 136 -10.92 3.76 -8.06
CA GLY A 136 -12.15 3.58 -8.82
C GLY A 136 -12.49 2.11 -9.08
N PHE A 137 -13.75 1.83 -9.42
CA PHE A 137 -14.28 0.46 -9.51
C PHE A 137 -14.77 0.13 -10.92
N GLY A 138 -14.22 0.79 -11.95
CA GLY A 138 -14.55 0.52 -13.34
C GLY A 138 -13.91 1.52 -14.30
N ALA A 139 -14.25 1.39 -15.58
CA ALA A 139 -13.73 2.25 -16.64
C ALA A 139 -14.44 3.62 -16.68
N GLY A 140 -13.72 4.64 -17.13
CA GLY A 140 -14.21 6.00 -17.36
C GLY A 140 -14.28 6.87 -16.12
N GLU A 141 -13.66 6.43 -15.02
CA GLU A 141 -13.40 7.26 -13.86
C GLU A 141 -12.16 8.12 -14.14
N ASN A 142 -12.29 9.43 -13.99
CA ASN A 142 -11.19 10.38 -14.23
C ASN A 142 -10.25 10.38 -13.02
N LEU A 143 -9.46 9.32 -12.90
CA LEU A 143 -8.52 9.12 -11.81
C LEU A 143 -7.12 9.66 -12.13
N ILE A 144 -6.80 9.93 -13.39
CA ILE A 144 -5.47 10.40 -13.79
C ILE A 144 -5.50 11.92 -14.00
N GLU A 145 -4.56 12.66 -13.41
CA GLU A 145 -4.46 14.14 -13.47
C GLU A 145 -4.40 14.65 -14.93
N ASN A 146 -3.64 13.95 -15.78
CA ASN A 146 -3.36 14.30 -17.16
C ASN A 146 -2.60 15.61 -17.32
N ASP A 147 -1.43 15.67 -16.70
CA ASP A 147 -0.63 16.88 -16.62
C ASP A 147 -0.11 17.38 -17.97
N LEU A 148 0.19 18.68 -18.00
CA LEU A 148 0.76 19.31 -19.19
C LEU A 148 2.16 18.82 -19.51
N VAL A 149 2.89 18.39 -18.47
CA VAL A 149 4.18 17.72 -18.56
C VAL A 149 3.94 16.35 -17.94
N PRO A 150 3.93 15.27 -18.73
CA PRO A 150 3.62 13.97 -18.17
C PRO A 150 4.67 13.53 -17.14
N GLU A 151 4.19 12.93 -16.06
CA GLU A 151 4.95 12.41 -14.94
C GLU A 151 4.67 10.91 -14.78
N PHE A 152 5.61 10.17 -14.16
CA PHE A 152 5.42 8.74 -13.97
C PHE A 152 4.50 8.49 -12.79
N ILE A 153 3.55 7.59 -12.99
CA ILE A 153 2.56 7.20 -12.00
C ILE A 153 2.49 5.68 -11.87
N GLN A 154 2.06 5.19 -10.72
CA GLN A 154 1.79 3.78 -10.50
C GLN A 154 0.29 3.53 -10.60
N THR A 155 -0.09 2.57 -11.45
CA THR A 155 -1.48 2.10 -11.52
C THR A 155 -1.54 0.62 -11.22
N ASP A 156 -2.40 0.24 -10.27
CA ASP A 156 -2.67 -1.14 -9.89
C ASP A 156 -4.09 -1.51 -10.31
N LEU A 157 -4.22 -2.50 -11.19
CA LEU A 157 -5.49 -3.07 -11.64
C LEU A 157 -5.73 -4.41 -10.96
N PHE A 158 -6.81 -4.52 -10.19
CA PHE A 158 -7.15 -5.72 -9.43
C PHE A 158 -8.24 -6.50 -10.16
N PHE A 159 -7.84 -7.64 -10.74
CA PHE A 159 -8.68 -8.51 -11.54
C PHE A 159 -9.16 -9.70 -10.71
N GLY A 160 -10.41 -9.61 -10.24
CA GLY A 160 -11.14 -10.76 -9.71
C GLY A 160 -11.27 -11.87 -10.76
N ARG A 161 -11.05 -13.12 -10.35
CA ARG A 161 -11.01 -14.25 -11.29
C ARG A 161 -12.25 -15.12 -11.23
N ASN A 162 -13.12 -14.99 -10.24
CA ASN A 162 -14.37 -15.75 -10.22
C ASN A 162 -15.27 -15.32 -11.37
N ILE A 163 -15.78 -16.28 -12.14
CA ILE A 163 -16.70 -15.99 -13.25
C ILE A 163 -18.14 -16.11 -12.72
N PRO A 164 -19.00 -15.07 -12.84
CA PRO A 164 -20.35 -15.12 -12.25
C PRO A 164 -21.24 -16.27 -12.77
N SER A 165 -21.01 -16.73 -14.00
CA SER A 165 -21.72 -17.90 -14.56
C SER A 165 -21.21 -19.26 -14.05
N GLY A 166 -20.18 -19.25 -13.20
CA GLY A 166 -19.50 -20.41 -12.65
C GLY A 166 -18.13 -20.65 -13.30
N GLY A 167 -17.17 -21.06 -12.48
CA GLY A 167 -15.77 -21.25 -12.87
C GLY A 167 -14.91 -20.05 -12.48
N GLU A 168 -13.66 -20.08 -12.93
CA GLU A 168 -12.65 -19.08 -12.65
C GLU A 168 -11.84 -18.82 -13.93
N VAL A 169 -11.35 -17.60 -14.11
CA VAL A 169 -10.36 -17.26 -15.14
C VAL A 169 -9.07 -18.02 -14.82
N SER A 170 -8.76 -19.04 -15.62
CA SER A 170 -7.54 -19.84 -15.42
C SER A 170 -6.26 -19.07 -15.75
N GLU A 171 -5.10 -19.53 -15.26
CA GLU A 171 -3.79 -18.93 -15.58
C GLU A 171 -3.59 -18.75 -17.08
N THR A 172 -3.95 -19.75 -17.89
CA THR A 172 -3.81 -19.68 -19.35
C THR A 172 -4.74 -18.63 -19.99
N GLN A 173 -5.93 -18.44 -19.43
CA GLN A 173 -6.84 -17.40 -19.92
C GLN A 173 -6.36 -16.02 -19.51
N PHE A 174 -5.86 -15.88 -18.29
CA PHE A 174 -5.32 -14.61 -17.82
C PHE A 174 -4.06 -14.23 -18.60
N GLN A 175 -3.13 -15.17 -18.84
CA GLN A 175 -1.97 -14.90 -19.68
C GLN A 175 -2.36 -14.49 -21.10
N ALA A 176 -3.36 -15.17 -21.71
CA ALA A 176 -3.86 -14.77 -23.02
C ALA A 176 -4.45 -13.34 -23.00
N PHE A 177 -5.13 -12.96 -21.91
CA PHE A 177 -5.63 -11.60 -21.73
C PHE A 177 -4.51 -10.57 -21.61
N LEU A 178 -3.43 -10.87 -20.87
CA LEU A 178 -2.23 -10.03 -20.83
C LEU A 178 -1.68 -9.81 -22.24
N ASP A 179 -1.40 -10.90 -22.95
CA ASP A 179 -0.77 -10.90 -24.28
C ASP A 179 -1.60 -10.17 -25.35
N GLU A 180 -2.94 -10.28 -25.27
CA GLU A 180 -3.86 -9.75 -26.27
C GLU A 180 -4.33 -8.31 -25.95
N GLU A 181 -4.52 -7.96 -24.68
CA GLU A 181 -5.17 -6.71 -24.28
C GLU A 181 -4.25 -5.74 -23.50
N ILE A 182 -3.29 -6.21 -22.69
CA ILE A 182 -2.44 -5.32 -21.87
C ILE A 182 -1.09 -5.05 -22.54
N THR A 183 -0.30 -6.08 -22.82
CA THR A 183 1.07 -5.95 -23.35
C THR A 183 1.15 -5.12 -24.64
N PRO A 184 0.20 -5.22 -25.59
CA PRO A 184 0.23 -4.38 -26.79
C PRO A 184 0.04 -2.89 -26.52
N ARG A 185 -0.54 -2.52 -25.37
CA ARG A 185 -0.82 -1.15 -24.94
C ARG A 185 0.29 -0.61 -24.05
N PHE A 186 0.83 -1.47 -23.21
CA PHE A 186 1.92 -1.16 -22.28
C PHE A 186 3.13 -2.06 -22.56
N PRO A 187 3.78 -1.93 -23.73
CA PRO A 187 4.93 -2.76 -24.08
C PRO A 187 6.16 -2.45 -23.22
N ALA A 188 6.23 -1.27 -22.60
CA ALA A 188 7.34 -0.87 -21.74
C ALA A 188 7.50 -1.86 -20.57
N GLY A 189 6.38 -2.27 -19.97
CA GLY A 189 6.35 -3.39 -19.06
C GLY A 189 5.17 -3.37 -18.10
N LEU A 190 4.99 -4.49 -17.41
CA LEU A 190 4.01 -4.72 -16.37
C LEU A 190 4.57 -5.73 -15.35
N THR A 191 4.05 -5.66 -14.13
CA THR A 191 4.32 -6.64 -13.07
C THR A 191 2.99 -7.23 -12.61
N VAL A 192 2.91 -8.55 -12.49
CA VAL A 192 1.70 -9.26 -12.06
C VAL A 192 1.95 -9.92 -10.71
N PHE A 193 1.04 -9.71 -9.76
CA PHE A 193 1.02 -10.36 -8.47
C PHE A 193 -0.17 -11.31 -8.36
N ASP A 194 0.03 -12.45 -7.72
CA ASP A 194 -1.05 -13.28 -7.19
C ASP A 194 -1.56 -12.68 -5.87
N ALA A 195 -2.88 -12.66 -5.70
CA ALA A 195 -3.51 -12.17 -4.48
C ALA A 195 -4.86 -12.85 -4.22
N ASP A 196 -5.33 -12.80 -2.97
CA ASP A 196 -6.70 -13.14 -2.61
C ASP A 196 -7.50 -11.85 -2.37
N GLY A 197 -8.58 -11.66 -3.12
CA GLY A 197 -9.49 -10.53 -2.98
C GLY A 197 -10.72 -10.91 -2.16
N GLN A 198 -11.19 -9.99 -1.33
CA GLN A 198 -12.47 -10.12 -0.64
C GLN A 198 -13.21 -8.78 -0.69
N PHE A 199 -14.49 -8.78 -1.05
CA PHE A 199 -15.27 -7.55 -1.16
C PHE A 199 -16.76 -7.81 -0.96
N GLN A 200 -17.50 -6.73 -0.67
CA GLN A 200 -18.95 -6.79 -0.63
C GLN A 200 -19.53 -6.49 -2.02
N ASP A 201 -20.25 -7.46 -2.58
CA ASP A 201 -20.95 -7.29 -3.86
C ASP A 201 -22.14 -6.32 -3.77
N SER A 202 -22.73 -5.98 -4.93
CA SER A 202 -23.91 -5.09 -4.98
C SER A 202 -25.17 -5.64 -4.29
N ALA A 203 -25.20 -6.93 -3.93
CA ALA A 203 -26.25 -7.55 -3.14
C ALA A 203 -25.97 -7.52 -1.62
N GLY A 204 -24.81 -7.03 -1.20
CA GLY A 204 -24.37 -6.98 0.19
C GLY A 204 -23.72 -8.28 0.69
N THR A 205 -23.40 -9.20 -0.20
CA THR A 205 -22.76 -10.48 0.11
C THR A 205 -21.25 -10.32 0.08
N ILE A 206 -20.55 -10.90 1.05
CA ILE A 206 -19.08 -10.99 0.99
C ILE A 206 -18.70 -12.08 0.00
N VAL A 207 -17.90 -11.70 -0.99
CA VAL A 207 -17.31 -12.56 -2.01
C VAL A 207 -15.82 -12.64 -1.74
N GLU A 208 -15.27 -13.85 -1.78
CA GLU A 208 -13.84 -14.14 -1.71
C GLU A 208 -13.43 -14.78 -3.03
N GLU A 209 -12.31 -14.32 -3.57
CA GLU A 209 -11.82 -14.80 -4.86
C GLU A 209 -10.32 -14.71 -5.03
N GLN A 210 -9.77 -15.66 -5.77
CA GLN A 210 -8.44 -15.51 -6.34
C GLN A 210 -8.42 -14.31 -7.27
N SER A 211 -7.36 -13.53 -7.20
CA SER A 211 -7.19 -12.27 -7.92
C SER A 211 -5.81 -12.18 -8.55
N LYS A 212 -5.71 -11.40 -9.62
CA LYS A 212 -4.42 -10.95 -10.17
C LYS A 212 -4.34 -9.44 -10.04
N VAL A 213 -3.23 -8.92 -9.54
CA VAL A 213 -2.96 -7.47 -9.52
C VAL A 213 -1.93 -7.17 -10.59
N VAL A 214 -2.30 -6.36 -11.59
CA VAL A 214 -1.36 -5.89 -12.61
C VAL A 214 -0.94 -4.48 -12.25
N ARG A 215 0.35 -4.31 -11.96
CA ARG A 215 0.99 -3.03 -11.74
C ARG A 215 1.61 -2.52 -13.03
N LEU A 216 1.30 -1.27 -13.37
CA LEU A 216 1.89 -0.54 -14.49
C LEU A 216 2.56 0.74 -13.98
N LEU A 217 3.74 1.02 -14.51
CA LEU A 217 4.41 2.32 -14.40
C LEU A 217 4.31 3.02 -15.74
N LEU A 218 3.63 4.15 -15.79
CA LEU A 218 3.29 4.84 -17.04
C LEU A 218 3.27 6.34 -16.84
N GLU A 219 3.35 7.09 -17.94
CA GLU A 219 3.14 8.54 -17.91
C GLU A 219 1.64 8.86 -17.77
N ASP A 220 1.27 9.84 -16.95
CA ASP A 220 -0.10 10.31 -16.70
C ASP A 220 -0.73 11.01 -17.93
N THR A 221 -0.96 10.26 -19.00
CA THR A 221 -1.47 10.83 -20.26
C THR A 221 -2.88 10.36 -20.58
N VAL A 222 -3.62 11.20 -21.29
CA VAL A 222 -4.99 10.88 -21.74
C VAL A 222 -5.00 9.63 -22.62
N GLU A 223 -3.89 9.36 -23.33
CA GLU A 223 -3.73 8.15 -24.12
C GLU A 223 -3.61 6.89 -23.24
N ASN A 224 -2.82 6.96 -22.17
CA ASN A 224 -2.66 5.86 -21.22
C ASN A 224 -3.92 5.64 -20.38
N GLU A 225 -4.59 6.71 -19.94
CA GLU A 225 -5.89 6.62 -19.25
C GLU A 225 -6.92 5.91 -20.13
N ALA A 226 -7.03 6.30 -21.40
CA ALA A 226 -7.92 5.64 -22.35
C ALA A 226 -7.53 4.16 -22.59
N ALA A 227 -6.24 3.83 -22.58
CA ALA A 227 -5.77 2.45 -22.71
C ALA A 227 -6.15 1.58 -21.50
N ILE A 228 -6.04 2.13 -20.28
CA ILE A 228 -6.50 1.48 -19.03
C ILE A 228 -8.00 1.22 -19.10
N ASP A 229 -8.78 2.22 -19.50
CA ASP A 229 -10.23 2.07 -19.68
C ASP A 229 -10.59 0.97 -20.69
N GLU A 230 -9.85 0.86 -21.79
CA GLU A 230 -10.05 -0.20 -22.77
C GLU A 230 -9.76 -1.59 -22.19
N ILE A 231 -8.70 -1.73 -21.38
CA ILE A 231 -8.34 -2.98 -20.68
C ILE A 231 -9.45 -3.39 -19.71
N ILE A 232 -9.89 -2.47 -18.84
CA ILE A 232 -10.94 -2.73 -17.85
C ILE A 232 -12.23 -3.18 -18.56
N ASN A 233 -12.63 -2.45 -19.60
CA ASN A 233 -13.81 -2.79 -20.41
C ASN A 233 -13.66 -4.14 -21.13
N ALA A 234 -12.46 -4.48 -21.60
CA ALA A 234 -12.20 -5.77 -22.23
C ALA A 234 -12.37 -6.92 -21.22
N TYR A 235 -11.78 -6.81 -20.04
CA TYR A 235 -11.88 -7.84 -18.99
C TYR A 235 -13.33 -8.06 -18.54
N ILE A 236 -14.05 -6.96 -18.23
CA ILE A 236 -15.46 -6.99 -17.84
C ILE A 236 -16.30 -7.68 -18.92
N ARG A 237 -16.08 -7.34 -20.19
CA ARG A 237 -16.83 -7.91 -21.32
C ARG A 237 -16.49 -9.39 -21.55
N GLU A 238 -15.22 -9.76 -21.45
CA GLU A 238 -14.74 -11.11 -21.78
C GLU A 238 -15.13 -12.13 -20.72
N PHE A 239 -14.92 -11.79 -19.45
CA PHE A 239 -15.15 -12.71 -18.33
C PHE A 239 -16.46 -12.44 -17.57
N ASN A 240 -17.24 -11.44 -18.02
CA ASN A 240 -18.51 -11.02 -17.40
C ASN A 240 -18.35 -10.56 -15.95
N GLN A 241 -17.26 -9.84 -15.64
CA GLN A 241 -17.04 -9.30 -14.31
C GLN A 241 -18.00 -8.14 -13.99
N GLU A 242 -18.20 -7.87 -12.70
CA GLU A 242 -18.94 -6.69 -12.24
C GLU A 242 -18.09 -5.42 -12.36
N SER A 243 -16.82 -5.52 -11.99
CA SER A 243 -15.86 -4.41 -11.93
C SER A 243 -14.42 -4.91 -12.05
N VAL A 244 -13.52 -3.95 -12.28
CA VAL A 244 -12.08 -4.08 -12.00
C VAL A 244 -11.76 -2.89 -11.10
N LEU A 245 -11.12 -3.13 -9.96
CA LEU A 245 -10.65 -2.06 -9.09
C LEU A 245 -9.37 -1.48 -9.70
N LEU A 246 -9.29 -0.15 -9.74
CA LEU A 246 -8.15 0.61 -10.21
C LEU A 246 -7.70 1.53 -9.07
N ALA A 247 -6.44 1.42 -8.68
CA ALA A 247 -5.79 2.38 -7.80
C ALA A 247 -4.68 3.11 -8.57
N VAL A 248 -4.62 4.43 -8.43
CA VAL A 248 -3.63 5.31 -9.05
C VAL A 248 -2.90 6.05 -7.95
N ASN A 249 -1.58 5.88 -7.88
CA ASN A 249 -0.69 6.73 -7.09
C ASN A 249 0.08 7.65 -8.07
N GLU A 250 -0.14 8.95 -7.95
CA GLU A 250 0.39 9.99 -8.84
C GLU A 250 1.79 10.47 -8.41
N GLU A 251 2.16 10.32 -7.13
CA GLU A 251 3.41 10.85 -6.59
C GLU A 251 4.41 9.71 -6.34
N ILE A 252 5.14 9.34 -7.41
CA ILE A 252 6.23 8.36 -7.32
C ILE A 252 7.47 8.79 -8.10
N ALA A 253 8.63 8.35 -7.64
CA ALA A 253 9.87 8.39 -8.41
C ALA A 253 10.21 7.00 -8.96
N VAL A 254 10.58 6.94 -10.25
CA VAL A 254 10.92 5.69 -10.95
C VAL A 254 12.35 5.76 -11.46
N GLY A 255 13.14 4.74 -11.15
CA GLY A 255 14.48 4.56 -11.68
C GLY A 255 14.71 3.20 -12.34
N PHE A 256 15.54 3.15 -13.37
CA PHE A 256 15.81 1.92 -14.15
C PHE A 256 17.23 1.38 -13.94
N GLY A 257 17.89 1.77 -12.84
CA GLY A 257 19.22 1.32 -12.49
C GLY A 257 19.83 2.12 -11.34
N ALA A 258 21.13 1.91 -11.11
CA ALA A 258 21.88 2.59 -10.07
C ALA A 258 22.32 4.01 -10.50
N GLY A 259 22.38 4.92 -9.52
CA GLY A 259 22.87 6.29 -9.63
C GLY A 259 21.84 7.28 -10.19
N GLU A 260 20.56 6.90 -10.16
CA GLU A 260 19.46 7.81 -10.44
C GLU A 260 19.07 8.52 -9.13
N ASP A 261 18.96 9.85 -9.22
CA ASP A 261 18.61 10.74 -8.10
C ASP A 261 17.09 10.72 -7.95
N ILE A 262 16.59 9.72 -7.22
CA ILE A 262 15.16 9.40 -7.06
C ILE A 262 14.68 9.53 -5.62
N ILE A 263 15.57 9.92 -4.71
CA ILE A 263 15.27 10.25 -3.32
C ILE A 263 15.70 11.70 -3.10
N ASP A 264 14.80 12.55 -2.63
CA ASP A 264 15.03 13.99 -2.51
C ASP A 264 16.12 14.39 -1.48
N ASN A 265 16.40 13.48 -0.54
CA ASN A 265 17.41 13.58 0.50
C ASN A 265 17.19 14.75 1.47
N ASP A 266 16.01 14.77 2.08
CA ASP A 266 15.54 15.93 2.81
C ASP A 266 16.37 16.20 4.10
N PRO A 267 16.56 17.46 4.53
CA PRO A 267 17.42 17.78 5.68
C PRO A 267 16.95 17.18 7.01
N ILE A 268 15.67 16.83 7.09
CA ILE A 268 15.05 16.09 8.19
C ILE A 268 14.58 14.79 7.56
N PRO A 269 15.26 13.65 7.83
CA PRO A 269 14.88 12.44 7.15
C PRO A 269 13.46 11.98 7.49
N GLU A 270 12.74 11.53 6.49
CA GLU A 270 11.38 11.01 6.51
C GLU A 270 11.36 9.57 5.97
N PHE A 271 10.35 8.79 6.34
CA PHE A 271 10.25 7.41 5.88
C PHE A 271 9.68 7.38 4.47
N VAL A 272 10.33 6.61 3.60
CA VAL A 272 9.88 6.34 2.24
C VAL A 272 9.71 4.85 2.05
N GLN A 273 8.84 4.47 1.12
CA GLN A 273 8.73 3.09 0.64
C GLN A 273 9.50 2.94 -0.66
N THR A 274 10.36 1.93 -0.72
CA THR A 274 11.11 1.60 -1.93
C THR A 274 10.83 0.17 -2.35
N ASP A 275 10.31 -0.01 -3.57
CA ASP A 275 10.09 -1.30 -4.21
C ASP A 275 11.17 -1.56 -5.27
N LEU A 276 12.00 -2.59 -5.06
CA LEU A 276 13.03 -3.05 -5.99
C LEU A 276 12.54 -4.29 -6.74
N PHE A 277 12.47 -4.22 -8.07
CA PHE A 277 11.96 -5.28 -8.94
C PHE A 277 13.12 -6.03 -9.60
N PHE A 278 13.29 -7.29 -9.20
CA PHE A 278 14.38 -8.16 -9.62
C PHE A 278 13.90 -9.21 -10.63
N GLY A 279 14.23 -9.00 -11.91
CA GLY A 279 14.08 -10.01 -12.95
C GLY A 279 15.01 -11.21 -12.73
N ARG A 280 14.48 -12.43 -12.82
CA ARG A 280 15.24 -13.65 -12.47
C ARG A 280 15.74 -14.42 -13.68
N ASN A 281 15.32 -14.11 -14.90
CA ASN A 281 15.85 -14.78 -16.08
C ASN A 281 17.30 -14.33 -16.32
N ILE A 282 18.24 -15.27 -16.43
CA ILE A 282 19.65 -14.94 -16.64
C ILE A 282 19.94 -14.90 -18.15
N PRO A 283 20.52 -13.81 -18.69
CA PRO A 283 20.89 -13.75 -20.10
C PRO A 283 21.86 -14.87 -20.51
N GLY A 284 21.52 -15.58 -21.58
CA GLY A 284 22.27 -16.77 -22.04
C GLY A 284 21.75 -18.09 -21.47
N GLY A 285 20.73 -18.04 -20.60
CA GLY A 285 19.94 -19.19 -20.15
C GLY A 285 20.11 -19.50 -18.67
N GLY A 286 19.02 -19.99 -18.07
CA GLY A 286 18.91 -20.24 -16.63
C GLY A 286 18.12 -19.14 -15.93
N GLU A 287 17.92 -19.33 -14.63
CA GLU A 287 17.20 -18.41 -13.76
C GLU A 287 17.95 -18.28 -12.44
N VAL A 288 17.79 -17.15 -11.76
CA VAL A 288 18.21 -16.99 -10.36
C VAL A 288 17.29 -17.87 -9.52
N SER A 289 17.80 -18.98 -9.00
CA SER A 289 17.03 -19.88 -8.10
C SER A 289 16.65 -19.21 -6.78
N GLU A 290 15.67 -19.77 -6.06
CA GLU A 290 15.28 -19.31 -4.72
C GLU A 290 16.49 -19.25 -3.79
N GLU A 291 17.33 -20.29 -3.78
CA GLU A 291 18.50 -20.33 -2.89
C GLU A 291 19.56 -19.27 -3.26
N GLN A 292 19.68 -18.94 -4.54
CA GLN A 292 20.57 -17.87 -4.98
C GLN A 292 20.03 -16.48 -4.64
N PHE A 293 18.72 -16.30 -4.77
CA PHE A 293 18.07 -15.04 -4.41
C PHE A 293 18.12 -14.83 -2.90
N GLN A 294 17.80 -15.85 -2.10
CA GLN A 294 17.93 -15.80 -0.64
C GLN A 294 19.36 -15.46 -0.21
N ALA A 295 20.36 -16.11 -0.79
CA ALA A 295 21.76 -15.78 -0.52
C ALA A 295 22.14 -14.35 -0.94
N PHE A 296 21.45 -13.76 -1.93
CA PHE A 296 21.63 -12.37 -2.29
C PHE A 296 21.02 -11.44 -1.23
N LEU A 297 19.81 -11.71 -0.74
CA LEU A 297 19.19 -10.97 0.36
C LEU A 297 20.09 -10.94 1.60
N ASP A 298 20.56 -12.11 2.03
CA ASP A 298 21.38 -12.28 3.24
C ASP A 298 22.71 -11.52 3.18
N LEU A 299 23.31 -11.45 2.00
CA LEU A 299 24.66 -10.91 1.80
C LEU A 299 24.66 -9.44 1.40
N GLU A 300 23.68 -9.00 0.61
CA GLU A 300 23.70 -7.69 -0.03
C GLU A 300 22.64 -6.73 0.52
N ILE A 301 21.44 -7.21 0.89
CA ILE A 301 20.34 -6.32 1.32
C ILE A 301 20.27 -6.24 2.84
N THR A 302 20.07 -7.35 3.54
CA THR A 302 19.81 -7.33 4.99
C THR A 302 20.93 -6.70 5.83
N PRO A 303 22.22 -6.83 5.50
CA PRO A 303 23.27 -6.13 6.23
C PRO A 303 23.20 -4.59 6.08
N ARG A 304 22.55 -4.08 5.04
CA ARG A 304 22.36 -2.64 4.78
C ARG A 304 21.04 -2.16 5.40
N PHE A 305 19.97 -2.94 5.21
CA PHE A 305 18.63 -2.67 5.72
C PHE A 305 18.26 -3.66 6.81
N SER A 306 18.90 -3.51 7.96
CA SER A 306 18.76 -4.47 9.08
C SER A 306 17.39 -4.42 9.77
N ALA A 307 16.67 -3.31 9.63
CA ALA A 307 15.35 -3.12 10.22
C ALA A 307 14.30 -4.07 9.62
N GLY A 308 14.44 -4.38 8.34
CA GLY A 308 13.66 -5.41 7.68
C GLY A 308 13.44 -5.14 6.20
N LEU A 309 12.96 -6.16 5.52
CA LEU A 309 12.49 -6.13 4.14
C LEU A 309 11.29 -7.07 4.00
N THR A 310 10.43 -6.79 3.02
CA THR A 310 9.36 -7.69 2.59
C THR A 310 9.61 -8.12 1.16
N VAL A 311 9.47 -9.40 0.86
CA VAL A 311 9.65 -9.99 -0.47
C VAL A 311 8.32 -10.50 -0.99
N PHE A 312 7.99 -10.14 -2.22
CA PHE A 312 6.84 -10.65 -2.96
C PHE A 312 7.32 -11.46 -4.17
N ASP A 313 6.63 -12.56 -4.45
CA ASP A 313 6.68 -13.23 -5.75
C ASP A 313 5.83 -12.45 -6.75
N ALA A 314 6.35 -12.31 -7.97
CA ALA A 314 5.66 -11.66 -9.07
C ALA A 314 6.09 -12.24 -10.42
N ASP A 315 5.32 -11.96 -11.46
CA ASP A 315 5.70 -12.22 -12.85
C ASP A 315 5.86 -10.88 -13.59
N GLY A 316 7.02 -10.66 -14.19
CA GLY A 316 7.33 -9.49 -15.00
C GLY A 316 7.12 -9.77 -16.49
N GLN A 317 6.58 -8.79 -17.21
CA GLN A 317 6.56 -8.79 -18.67
C GLN A 317 7.00 -7.43 -19.19
N PHE A 318 8.02 -7.37 -20.05
CA PHE A 318 8.57 -6.11 -20.55
C PHE A 318 9.19 -6.28 -21.93
N GLN A 319 9.32 -5.16 -22.65
CA GLN A 319 10.02 -5.13 -23.93
C GLN A 319 11.52 -4.89 -23.72
N ASP A 320 12.35 -5.82 -24.19
CA ASP A 320 13.80 -5.67 -24.15
C ASP A 320 14.32 -4.64 -25.16
N SER A 321 15.63 -4.35 -25.10
CA SER A 321 16.31 -3.42 -26.02
C SER A 321 16.23 -3.80 -27.50
N THR A 322 15.82 -5.03 -27.84
CA THR A 322 15.61 -5.52 -29.22
C THR A 322 14.18 -5.37 -29.71
N GLY A 323 13.25 -4.97 -28.83
CA GLY A 323 11.83 -4.89 -29.11
C GLY A 323 11.08 -6.21 -28.86
N THR A 324 11.73 -7.20 -28.24
CA THR A 324 11.14 -8.50 -27.93
C THR A 324 10.47 -8.45 -26.57
N ILE A 325 9.23 -8.96 -26.47
CA ILE A 325 8.58 -9.13 -25.17
C ILE A 325 9.22 -10.30 -24.44
N ILE A 326 9.70 -10.03 -23.23
CA ILE A 326 10.23 -10.99 -22.28
C ILE A 326 9.18 -11.17 -21.18
N GLU A 327 8.92 -12.43 -20.83
CA GLU A 327 8.15 -12.83 -19.65
C GLU A 327 9.11 -13.53 -18.70
N GLU A 328 9.07 -13.17 -17.44
CA GLU A 328 9.96 -13.74 -16.44
C GLU A 328 9.34 -13.81 -15.05
N GLN A 329 9.81 -14.77 -14.26
CA GLN A 329 9.60 -14.71 -12.82
C GLN A 329 10.42 -13.57 -12.24
N SER A 330 9.82 -12.86 -11.29
CA SER A 330 10.39 -11.70 -10.63
C SER A 330 10.25 -11.83 -9.13
N LYS A 331 11.10 -11.10 -8.41
CA LYS A 331 10.93 -10.85 -6.97
C LYS A 331 10.85 -9.35 -6.76
N VAL A 332 9.93 -8.90 -5.93
CA VAL A 332 9.84 -7.50 -5.51
C VAL A 332 10.28 -7.42 -4.07
N VAL A 333 11.32 -6.63 -3.78
CA VAL A 333 11.77 -6.37 -2.41
C VAL A 333 11.31 -4.98 -2.02
N ARG A 334 10.40 -4.91 -1.05
CA ARG A 334 9.92 -3.69 -0.43
C ARG A 334 10.76 -3.36 0.79
N LEU A 335 11.23 -2.12 0.85
CA LEU A 335 11.98 -1.55 1.96
C LEU A 335 11.25 -0.31 2.50
N LEU A 336 11.24 -0.16 3.81
CA LEU A 336 10.87 1.08 4.48
C LEU A 336 12.14 1.67 5.09
N LEU A 337 12.56 2.82 4.60
CA LEU A 337 13.85 3.42 4.93
C LEU A 337 13.72 4.93 5.06
N GLU A 338 14.67 5.55 5.77
CA GLU A 338 14.79 7.02 5.76
C GLU A 338 15.41 7.47 4.43
N ASP A 339 14.88 8.53 3.82
CA ASP A 339 15.34 9.26 2.62
C ASP A 339 16.75 9.88 2.75
N THR A 340 17.76 9.09 3.10
CA THR A 340 19.11 9.59 3.30
C THR A 340 20.04 9.21 2.17
N ALA A 341 21.02 10.07 1.89
CA ALA A 341 22.02 9.80 0.85
C ALA A 341 22.86 8.53 1.14
N GLU A 342 22.91 8.09 2.41
CA GLU A 342 23.53 6.82 2.80
C GLU A 342 22.67 5.61 2.39
N ASN A 343 21.35 5.71 2.54
CA ASN A 343 20.41 4.68 2.12
C ASN A 343 20.28 4.64 0.59
N GLU A 344 20.22 5.79 -0.07
CA GLU A 344 20.27 5.89 -1.55
C GLU A 344 21.54 5.21 -2.11
N ALA A 345 22.71 5.54 -1.56
CA ALA A 345 23.96 4.86 -1.94
C ALA A 345 23.94 3.35 -1.63
N SER A 346 23.18 2.91 -0.63
CA SER A 346 23.01 1.49 -0.32
C SER A 346 22.11 0.78 -1.33
N LEU A 347 21.05 1.44 -1.83
CA LEU A 347 20.21 0.95 -2.92
C LEU A 347 21.02 0.78 -4.20
N ASP A 348 21.85 1.78 -4.55
CA ASP A 348 22.77 1.72 -5.68
C ASP A 348 23.69 0.51 -5.63
N GLU A 349 24.32 0.25 -4.47
CA GLU A 349 25.22 -0.88 -4.30
C GLU A 349 24.48 -2.23 -4.42
N ILE A 350 23.21 -2.31 -3.99
CA ILE A 350 22.36 -3.50 -4.17
C ILE A 350 22.07 -3.74 -5.66
N ILE A 351 21.65 -2.69 -6.38
CA ILE A 351 21.36 -2.77 -7.81
C ILE A 351 22.62 -3.17 -8.60
N ILE A 352 23.76 -2.55 -8.29
CA ILE A 352 25.06 -2.89 -8.87
C ILE A 352 25.45 -4.34 -8.55
N ALA A 353 25.27 -4.79 -7.31
CA ALA A 353 25.61 -6.15 -6.92
C ALA A 353 24.77 -7.19 -7.66
N TYR A 354 23.46 -6.96 -7.81
CA TYR A 354 22.56 -7.87 -8.51
C TYR A 354 22.89 -7.97 -10.00
N THR A 355 22.97 -6.82 -10.67
CA THR A 355 23.26 -6.72 -12.10
C THR A 355 24.60 -7.35 -12.46
N GLN A 356 25.64 -7.13 -11.66
CA GLN A 356 26.95 -7.75 -11.88
C GLN A 356 26.96 -9.25 -11.58
N ARG A 357 26.27 -9.71 -10.52
CA ARG A 357 26.29 -11.11 -10.09
C ARG A 357 25.53 -12.02 -11.04
N PHE A 358 24.38 -11.56 -11.53
CA PHE A 358 23.48 -12.36 -12.35
C PHE A 358 23.44 -11.90 -13.82
N ASN A 359 24.26 -10.93 -14.19
CA ASN A 359 24.36 -10.39 -15.55
C ASN A 359 23.01 -9.84 -16.05
N GLN A 360 22.29 -9.12 -15.19
CA GLN A 360 21.03 -8.47 -15.54
C GLN A 360 21.25 -7.12 -16.22
N GLU A 361 20.26 -6.69 -17.01
CA GLU A 361 20.29 -5.38 -17.66
C GLU A 361 20.05 -4.24 -16.66
N SER A 362 19.08 -4.42 -15.77
CA SER A 362 18.67 -3.42 -14.77
C SER A 362 17.99 -4.08 -13.58
N VAL A 363 17.75 -3.27 -12.55
CA VAL A 363 16.76 -3.49 -11.50
C VAL A 363 15.91 -2.24 -11.52
N LEU A 364 14.59 -2.40 -11.65
CA LEU A 364 13.65 -1.29 -11.55
C LEU A 364 13.48 -0.93 -10.07
N ILE A 365 13.45 0.36 -9.78
CA ILE A 365 13.21 0.90 -8.45
C ILE A 365 12.06 1.90 -8.53
N VAL A 366 11.12 1.79 -7.59
CA VAL A 366 10.03 2.74 -7.39
C VAL A 366 10.13 3.25 -5.96
N VAL A 367 10.11 4.57 -5.79
CA VAL A 367 10.11 5.24 -4.50
C VAL A 367 8.81 6.01 -4.35
N ASP A 368 8.17 5.81 -3.22
CA ASP A 368 7.00 6.54 -2.75
C ASP A 368 7.44 7.30 -1.50
N GLU A 369 7.53 8.63 -1.60
CA GLU A 369 8.11 9.48 -0.56
C GLU A 369 7.11 9.85 0.55
N GLU A 370 5.80 9.79 0.28
CA GLU A 370 4.74 10.20 1.21
C GLU A 370 4.11 9.00 1.94
N ILE A 371 4.94 8.29 2.73
CA ILE A 371 4.51 7.10 3.47
C ILE A 371 4.61 7.28 4.99
N GLU A 372 3.48 7.13 5.69
CA GLU A 372 3.50 6.98 7.14
C GLU A 372 3.77 5.52 7.55
N VAL A 373 4.64 5.32 8.54
CA VAL A 373 5.01 4.00 9.06
C VAL A 373 4.70 3.88 10.55
N ALA A 374 3.96 2.83 10.93
CA ALA A 374 3.69 2.49 12.33
C ALA A 374 3.93 1.00 12.61
N PHE A 375 4.52 0.68 13.78
CA PHE A 375 4.80 -0.70 14.19
C PHE A 375 3.86 -1.22 15.28
N ASP A 376 3.23 -0.31 16.04
CA ASP A 376 2.36 -0.65 17.16
C ASP A 376 0.98 0.00 16.97
N ALA A 377 -0.04 -0.57 17.61
CA ALA A 377 -1.33 0.10 17.71
C ALA A 377 -1.18 1.37 18.56
N GLU A 378 -1.49 2.54 18.00
CA GLU A 378 -1.62 3.76 18.79
C GLU A 378 -2.90 3.67 19.64
N LEU A 379 -2.79 3.09 20.83
CA LEU A 379 -3.92 3.05 21.75
C LEU A 379 -4.25 4.47 22.24
N PRO A 380 -5.51 4.93 22.15
CA PRO A 380 -5.89 6.24 22.67
C PRO A 380 -5.55 6.35 24.16
N ALA A 381 -5.03 7.52 24.56
CA ALA A 381 -4.34 7.79 25.83
C ALA A 381 -5.12 7.57 27.15
N ASP A 382 -6.29 6.93 27.14
CA ASP A 382 -7.22 6.82 28.27
C ASP A 382 -7.55 5.37 28.70
N ILE A 383 -6.80 4.36 28.26
CA ILE A 383 -6.94 2.98 28.78
C ILE A 383 -5.93 2.75 29.93
N PRO A 384 -6.36 2.43 31.17
CA PRO A 384 -5.44 2.15 32.26
C PRO A 384 -4.65 0.86 31.99
N GLU A 385 -3.32 0.94 32.10
CA GLU A 385 -2.39 -0.17 31.86
C GLU A 385 -2.84 -1.50 32.49
N PRO A 386 -2.80 -2.63 31.75
CA PRO A 386 -2.89 -3.94 32.38
C PRO A 386 -1.64 -4.17 33.25
N ALA A 387 -1.89 -4.75 34.43
CA ALA A 387 -0.90 -4.91 35.48
C ALA A 387 0.39 -5.61 35.00
N ALA A 388 1.51 -4.94 35.29
CA ALA A 388 2.88 -5.33 35.01
C ALA A 388 3.18 -6.84 35.07
N GLY A 389 3.68 -7.36 33.97
CA GLY A 389 4.39 -8.63 33.93
C GLY A 389 4.41 -9.25 32.55
N LEU A 390 5.23 -8.73 31.64
CA LEU A 390 5.99 -9.43 30.60
C LEU A 390 6.97 -8.40 29.97
N GLY A 391 8.20 -8.84 29.67
CA GLY A 391 9.36 -7.97 29.50
C GLY A 391 9.41 -7.22 28.17
N LEU A 392 9.76 -5.94 28.26
CA LEU A 392 10.21 -5.10 27.16
C LEU A 392 11.42 -5.69 26.42
N LEU A 393 11.36 -5.67 25.08
CA LEU A 393 12.49 -5.57 24.16
C LEU A 393 12.03 -4.64 23.01
N ALA A 394 12.18 -3.32 23.14
CA ALA A 394 13.22 -2.49 22.52
C ALA A 394 13.27 -2.52 20.97
N ILE A 395 12.53 -1.61 20.33
CA ILE A 395 13.01 -0.89 19.14
C ILE A 395 13.38 0.53 19.61
N ALA A 396 14.64 0.88 19.44
CA ALA A 396 15.18 2.19 19.80
C ALA A 396 15.06 3.11 18.59
N ILE A 397 13.97 3.87 18.49
CA ILE A 397 13.98 5.10 17.69
C ILE A 397 14.56 6.20 18.59
N LEU A 398 15.82 6.55 18.37
CA LEU A 398 16.45 7.71 18.98
C LEU A 398 16.06 8.98 18.20
N GLY A 399 14.78 9.33 18.23
CA GLY A 399 14.26 10.62 17.78
C GLY A 399 13.91 11.50 18.96
N THR A 400 14.84 12.30 19.47
CA THR A 400 14.51 13.31 20.50
C THR A 400 13.81 14.52 19.88
N GLY A 401 12.54 14.36 19.50
CA GLY A 401 11.64 15.46 19.13
C GLY A 401 11.10 16.14 20.39
N THR A 402 11.79 17.17 20.88
CA THR A 402 11.26 17.99 21.99
C THR A 402 10.06 18.80 21.51
N ILE A 403 8.87 18.43 21.98
CA ILE A 403 7.64 19.23 21.88
C ILE A 403 7.86 20.58 22.59
N LEU A 404 8.24 21.60 21.83
CA LEU A 404 8.33 22.98 22.31
C LEU A 404 6.92 23.60 22.35
N ARG A 405 6.27 23.44 23.50
CA ARG A 405 5.07 24.20 23.86
C ARG A 405 5.35 25.71 23.78
N LYS A 406 4.72 26.34 22.79
CA LYS A 406 4.54 27.79 22.63
C LYS A 406 4.05 28.40 23.95
N THR A 407 4.86 29.23 24.59
CA THR A 407 4.41 30.14 25.66
C THR A 407 4.63 31.60 25.25
N PRO A 408 3.72 32.51 25.66
CA PRO A 408 3.55 33.80 25.01
C PRO A 408 4.56 34.84 25.49
N THR A 409 4.98 35.69 24.56
CA THR A 409 5.79 36.88 24.77
C THR A 409 5.07 37.88 25.70
N PRO A 410 5.71 38.43 26.74
CA PRO A 410 5.32 39.70 27.31
C PRO A 410 6.23 40.80 26.78
N THR A 411 5.62 41.74 26.06
CA THR A 411 6.09 43.12 25.90
C THR A 411 6.58 43.73 27.21
N LEU A 412 7.69 44.48 27.18
CA LEU A 412 7.78 45.83 27.76
C LEU A 412 9.09 46.55 27.39
N LYS A 413 8.92 47.71 26.73
CA LYS A 413 9.59 49.01 26.93
C LYS A 413 10.96 48.95 27.64
N ARG A 414 12.03 49.53 27.10
CA ARG A 414 12.16 50.93 26.68
C ARG A 414 13.48 51.13 25.95
#